data_AF-A0A413H223-F1
#
_entry.id   AF-A0A413H223-F1
#
_cell.length_a   1.000
_cell.length_b   1.000
_cell.length_c   1.000
_cell.angle_alpha   90.00
_cell.angle_beta   90.00
_cell.angle_gamma   90.00
#
_symmetry.space_group_name_H-M   'P 1'
#
loop_
_entity.id
_entity.type
_entity.pdbx_description
1 polymer ?
#
loop_
_entity_poly.entity_id
_entity_poly.type
_entity_poly.pdbx_seq_one_letter_code
_entity_poly.pdbx_strand_id
1 'polypeptide(L)'
;MVEKLIVSGPFNALDVSCMRNLLKLKALDMKKVTIVGGEETYYVAYEHLSGNISLKDDIIGQYMFYNLHLTELILPDNIASIGDAAFERNDFENIELPETVVSITGSRNFRSCVKLEEIKLPSKLEELPNECFAGCASLAKVELPEKLVRIGHSAFAECGSLTSIAFPEGLETIGREGFARSGLLSVTIPENVREVMTSGNYEEGAFKSCQSLQTVRILSKYIDRLPAYTFKGCAALISITMPDQIDIIEQGAFTGCSSLEEINLPPNLESIYTEAFSDCTSLSAVQSSGSLRTIASRAFANTGFTTISLPEGLQRIDKLAFADCANLQSARVPSGVVEVKGGVFAHCYKLHSIFWDTSATFPTVYESTWYNDDIKGGNPNCLLYLKDETTQISDKNWKNIILNNVASQIVLTSGRGDFYCPQEFKALRISYTRDFSAKTYPHESAGWKSISLPFAVTRVEHEDGRVLAPFNSGVEGSKPFWLRRLKASGFEDVTTIEANTPYVIAMPNNERYAAEYNISGKVTFSAENYSEGITIPVTPALPQDEGPKFRLCANYQYKDKSVSVYVLNDKDSRDYHAGSVFEHSERAALPFEAYVANKVASAAAPAMYATGGNSQTKGLHEVGSEPNIKDM
;
A
#
# COMPACT_ATOMS: atom_id res chain seq x y z
N MET A 1 29.10 -28.09 41.99
CA MET A 1 29.98 -26.89 41.85
C MET A 1 30.94 -27.00 40.67
N VAL A 2 30.86 -28.04 39.83
CA VAL A 2 31.75 -28.18 38.68
C VAL A 2 31.30 -27.24 37.57
N GLU A 3 32.14 -26.27 37.22
CA GLU A 3 31.91 -25.32 36.12
C GLU A 3 32.70 -25.70 34.86
N LYS A 4 33.82 -26.41 35.03
CA LYS A 4 34.64 -26.96 33.95
C LYS A 4 34.92 -28.44 34.19
N LEU A 5 34.77 -29.26 33.15
CA LEU A 5 35.00 -30.70 33.20
C LEU A 5 35.89 -31.13 32.04
N ILE A 6 36.89 -31.96 32.33
CA ILE A 6 37.75 -32.61 31.33
C ILE A 6 37.52 -34.11 31.47
N VAL A 7 37.14 -34.77 30.37
CA VAL A 7 36.83 -36.20 30.34
C VAL A 7 37.77 -36.91 29.36
N SER A 8 38.11 -38.17 29.65
CA SER A 8 38.94 -39.00 28.79
C SER A 8 38.59 -40.47 28.93
N GLY A 9 38.83 -41.25 27.88
CA GLY A 9 38.50 -42.67 27.83
C GLY A 9 37.09 -42.94 27.27
N PRO A 10 36.56 -44.17 27.46
CA PRO A 10 35.22 -44.53 27.00
C PRO A 10 34.15 -43.65 27.67
N PHE A 11 33.20 -43.14 26.89
CA PHE A 11 32.09 -42.32 27.36
C PHE A 11 30.76 -42.89 26.86
N ASN A 12 29.93 -43.34 27.80
CA ASN A 12 28.68 -44.06 27.52
C ASN A 12 27.44 -43.27 27.99
N ALA A 13 26.25 -43.88 27.88
CA ALA A 13 24.99 -43.24 28.23
C ALA A 13 24.85 -42.88 29.73
N LEU A 14 25.48 -43.63 30.63
CA LEU A 14 25.49 -43.30 32.06
C LEU A 14 26.33 -42.05 32.31
N ASP A 15 27.45 -41.89 31.59
CA ASP A 15 28.29 -40.69 31.69
C ASP A 15 27.55 -39.44 31.20
N VAL A 16 26.76 -39.55 30.11
CA VAL A 16 25.84 -38.50 29.66
C VAL A 16 24.87 -38.13 30.79
N SER A 17 24.25 -39.12 31.44
CA SER A 17 23.32 -38.89 32.54
C SER A 17 23.99 -38.17 33.73
N CYS A 18 25.22 -38.54 34.08
CA CYS A 18 25.99 -37.86 35.11
C CYS A 18 26.31 -36.41 34.73
N MET A 19 26.78 -36.18 33.50
CA MET A 19 27.13 -34.86 32.99
C MET A 19 25.93 -33.91 32.95
N ARG A 20 24.75 -34.39 32.53
CA ARG A 20 23.50 -33.60 32.50
C ARG A 20 23.01 -33.17 33.89
N ASN A 21 23.44 -33.85 34.96
CA ASN A 21 23.12 -33.46 36.33
C ASN A 21 24.05 -32.36 36.89
N LEU A 22 25.07 -31.95 36.14
CA LEU A 22 25.98 -30.87 36.53
C LEU A 22 25.40 -29.50 36.15
N LEU A 23 24.41 -29.02 36.92
CA LEU A 23 23.65 -27.78 36.64
C LEU A 23 24.46 -26.48 36.53
N LYS A 24 25.75 -26.50 36.89
CA LYS A 24 26.67 -25.34 36.78
C LYS A 24 27.73 -25.51 35.69
N LEU A 25 27.71 -26.62 34.94
CA LEU A 25 28.71 -26.89 33.92
C LEU A 25 28.62 -25.84 32.80
N LYS A 26 29.76 -25.26 32.45
CA LYS A 26 29.88 -24.24 31.39
C LYS A 26 30.94 -24.60 30.35
N ALA A 27 32.00 -25.29 30.74
CA ALA A 27 33.04 -25.77 29.81
C ALA A 27 33.24 -27.28 29.90
N LEU A 28 33.28 -27.96 28.75
CA LEU A 28 33.48 -29.40 28.66
C LEU A 28 34.55 -29.73 27.61
N ASP A 29 35.63 -30.39 28.04
CA ASP A 29 36.67 -30.91 27.15
C ASP A 29 36.52 -32.43 27.02
N MET A 30 36.20 -32.89 25.82
CA MET A 30 36.07 -34.30 25.44
C MET A 30 37.12 -34.74 24.42
N LYS A 31 38.20 -33.98 24.22
CA LYS A 31 39.17 -34.28 23.15
C LYS A 31 39.74 -35.70 23.20
N LYS A 32 39.87 -36.27 24.39
CA LYS A 32 40.42 -37.63 24.64
C LYS A 32 39.33 -38.68 24.92
N VAL A 33 38.08 -38.39 24.56
CA VAL A 33 36.96 -39.32 24.73
C VAL A 33 36.80 -40.20 23.50
N THR A 34 36.39 -41.45 23.72
CA THR A 34 35.79 -42.30 22.68
C THR A 34 34.35 -42.58 23.08
N ILE A 35 33.39 -42.14 22.27
CA ILE A 35 31.97 -42.40 22.54
C ILE A 35 31.69 -43.87 22.25
N VAL A 36 31.16 -44.57 23.23
CA VAL A 36 30.85 -46.00 23.11
C VAL A 36 29.35 -46.24 23.30
N GLY A 37 28.77 -46.99 22.37
CA GLY A 37 27.42 -47.51 22.47
C GLY A 37 27.31 -48.66 23.48
N GLY A 38 26.09 -49.06 23.78
CA GLY A 38 25.80 -50.14 24.70
C GLY A 38 24.31 -50.31 24.97
N GLU A 39 23.97 -51.22 25.87
CA GLU A 39 22.58 -51.43 26.32
C GLU A 39 22.06 -50.30 27.22
N GLU A 40 22.98 -49.54 27.82
CA GLU A 40 22.66 -48.41 28.69
C GLU A 40 22.02 -47.24 27.93
N THR A 41 21.16 -46.50 28.63
CA THR A 41 20.44 -45.35 28.08
C THR A 41 20.51 -44.15 29.00
N TYR A 42 20.35 -42.95 28.45
CA TYR A 42 20.13 -41.72 29.22
C TYR A 42 18.72 -41.20 28.99
N TYR A 43 18.14 -40.65 30.05
CA TYR A 43 16.80 -40.10 30.01
C TYR A 43 16.80 -38.66 29.51
N VAL A 44 15.88 -38.35 28.61
CA VAL A 44 15.58 -37.00 28.15
C VAL A 44 14.09 -36.74 28.31
N ALA A 45 13.75 -35.58 28.88
CA ALA A 45 12.39 -35.07 28.94
C ALA A 45 12.38 -33.62 28.45
N TYR A 46 11.71 -33.37 27.33
CA TYR A 46 11.55 -32.03 26.76
C TYR A 46 10.25 -31.93 25.94
N GLU A 47 9.47 -30.87 26.20
CA GLU A 47 8.17 -30.62 25.56
C GLU A 47 7.28 -31.89 25.51
N HIS A 48 7.13 -32.47 24.31
CA HIS A 48 6.27 -33.60 23.99
C HIS A 48 7.03 -34.93 23.87
N LEU A 49 8.34 -34.93 24.12
CA LEU A 49 9.20 -36.11 24.07
C LEU A 49 9.72 -36.44 25.46
N SER A 50 9.44 -37.67 25.93
CA SER A 50 10.09 -38.23 27.11
C SER A 50 10.49 -39.68 26.82
N GLY A 51 11.75 -40.03 27.07
CA GLY A 51 12.26 -41.35 26.73
C GLY A 51 13.72 -41.56 27.07
N ASN A 52 14.11 -42.83 26.96
CA ASN A 52 15.47 -43.30 27.13
C ASN A 52 16.14 -43.42 25.76
N ILE A 53 17.35 -42.87 25.63
CA ILE A 53 18.12 -42.85 24.38
C ILE A 53 19.39 -43.67 24.57
N SER A 54 19.68 -44.58 23.65
CA SER A 54 20.94 -45.32 23.60
C SER A 54 21.98 -44.60 22.75
N LEU A 55 23.26 -44.74 23.13
CA LEU A 55 24.37 -44.24 22.32
C LEU A 55 24.82 -45.25 21.29
N LYS A 56 25.46 -44.74 20.25
CA LYS A 56 26.19 -45.50 19.23
C LYS A 56 27.63 -45.03 19.22
N ASP A 57 28.54 -45.92 18.84
CA ASP A 57 29.97 -45.63 18.78
C ASP A 57 30.25 -44.41 17.90
N ASP A 58 31.09 -43.50 18.39
CA ASP A 58 31.57 -42.32 17.67
C ASP A 58 30.47 -41.35 17.16
N ILE A 59 29.27 -41.37 17.77
CA ILE A 59 28.16 -40.48 17.43
C ILE A 59 27.84 -39.55 18.62
N ILE A 60 27.75 -38.24 18.35
CA ILE A 60 27.13 -37.32 19.30
C ILE A 60 25.64 -37.59 19.30
N GLY A 61 25.14 -38.23 20.36
CA GLY A 61 23.78 -38.72 20.47
C GLY A 61 22.70 -37.64 20.46
N GLN A 62 21.47 -38.05 20.17
CA GLN A 62 20.30 -37.18 20.16
C GLN A 62 20.10 -36.50 21.53
N TYR A 63 19.90 -35.17 21.55
CA TYR A 63 19.81 -34.34 22.76
C TYR A 63 20.99 -34.45 23.74
N MET A 64 22.15 -34.99 23.35
CA MET A 64 23.26 -35.27 24.29
C MET A 64 23.64 -34.05 25.12
N PHE A 65 23.77 -32.88 24.48
CA PHE A 65 24.08 -31.60 25.12
C PHE A 65 22.90 -30.61 25.12
N TYR A 66 21.69 -31.09 24.94
CA TYR A 66 20.49 -30.26 24.93
C TYR A 66 20.35 -29.41 26.21
N ASN A 67 20.21 -28.10 26.05
CA ASN A 67 19.92 -27.11 27.09
C ASN A 67 20.86 -27.19 28.31
N LEU A 68 22.15 -27.38 28.06
CA LEU A 68 23.18 -27.39 29.12
C LEU A 68 23.77 -26.00 29.38
N HIS A 69 23.48 -25.02 28.54
CA HIS A 69 24.05 -23.68 28.62
C HIS A 69 25.59 -23.67 28.62
N LEU A 70 26.20 -24.60 27.88
CA LEU A 70 27.66 -24.65 27.71
C LEU A 70 28.12 -23.42 26.92
N THR A 71 29.22 -22.82 27.35
CA THR A 71 29.92 -21.74 26.64
C THR A 71 31.12 -22.26 25.85
N GLU A 72 31.67 -23.41 26.24
CA GLU A 72 32.84 -24.04 25.61
C GLU A 72 32.64 -25.56 25.55
N LEU A 73 32.80 -26.15 24.36
CA LEU A 73 32.77 -27.59 24.15
C LEU A 73 33.87 -28.00 23.16
N ILE A 74 34.82 -28.82 23.62
CA ILE A 74 35.84 -29.41 22.75
C ILE A 74 35.42 -30.85 22.44
N LEU A 75 35.09 -31.11 21.17
CA LEU A 75 34.64 -32.43 20.70
C LEU A 75 35.81 -33.41 20.52
N PRO A 76 35.55 -34.73 20.57
CA PRO A 76 36.52 -35.74 20.14
C PRO A 76 36.83 -35.66 18.64
N ASP A 77 38.07 -35.93 18.25
CA ASP A 77 38.51 -35.86 16.84
C ASP A 77 37.99 -37.03 15.98
N ASN A 78 37.35 -38.04 16.57
CA ASN A 78 36.91 -39.26 15.88
C ASN A 78 35.40 -39.36 15.64
N ILE A 79 34.63 -38.29 15.92
CA ILE A 79 33.18 -38.29 15.74
C ILE A 79 32.80 -38.42 14.26
N ALA A 80 31.91 -39.35 13.95
CA ALA A 80 31.41 -39.60 12.60
C ALA A 80 30.12 -38.81 12.28
N SER A 81 29.24 -38.61 13.26
CA SER A 81 27.97 -37.91 13.05
C SER A 81 27.40 -37.24 14.30
N ILE A 82 26.46 -36.32 14.06
CA ILE A 82 25.73 -35.57 15.09
C ILE A 82 24.24 -35.92 15.00
N GLY A 83 23.62 -36.22 16.13
CA GLY A 83 22.20 -36.56 16.25
C GLY A 83 21.27 -35.36 16.45
N ASP A 84 19.97 -35.63 16.35
CA ASP A 84 18.87 -34.68 16.53
C ASP A 84 19.03 -33.83 17.79
N ALA A 85 18.91 -32.50 17.65
CA ALA A 85 18.97 -31.52 18.73
C ALA A 85 20.15 -31.67 19.71
N ALA A 86 21.27 -32.25 19.24
CA ALA A 86 22.44 -32.55 20.07
C ALA A 86 22.97 -31.34 20.84
N PHE A 87 22.94 -30.16 20.24
CA PHE A 87 23.49 -28.91 20.79
C PHE A 87 22.44 -27.81 21.01
N GLU A 88 21.14 -28.10 20.86
CA GLU A 88 20.08 -27.10 20.99
C GLU A 88 20.14 -26.39 22.36
N ARG A 89 19.94 -25.06 22.34
CA ARG A 89 19.92 -24.16 23.52
C ARG A 89 21.21 -24.16 24.35
N ASN A 90 22.35 -24.06 23.70
CA ASN A 90 23.62 -23.75 24.36
C ASN A 90 24.06 -22.30 24.16
N ASP A 91 25.05 -21.89 24.96
CA ASP A 91 25.55 -20.53 25.05
C ASP A 91 26.91 -20.37 24.33
N PHE A 92 27.19 -21.22 23.34
CA PHE A 92 28.44 -21.17 22.56
C PHE A 92 28.56 -19.84 21.83
N GLU A 93 29.72 -19.19 21.90
CA GLU A 93 30.08 -18.10 20.98
C GLU A 93 30.63 -18.68 19.67
N ASN A 94 31.36 -19.79 19.78
CA ASN A 94 31.89 -20.60 18.69
C ASN A 94 31.93 -22.07 19.11
N ILE A 95 31.86 -22.97 18.12
CA ILE A 95 32.07 -24.41 18.30
C ILE A 95 32.74 -24.97 17.05
N GLU A 96 33.82 -25.72 17.23
CA GLU A 96 34.54 -26.38 16.15
C GLU A 96 33.99 -27.78 15.92
N LEU A 97 33.56 -28.06 14.69
CA LEU A 97 33.14 -29.40 14.27
C LEU A 97 34.30 -30.13 13.58
N PRO A 98 34.66 -31.36 14.01
CA PRO A 98 35.72 -32.13 13.36
C PRO A 98 35.40 -32.46 11.89
N GLU A 99 36.42 -32.45 11.01
CA GLU A 99 36.30 -32.86 9.60
C GLU A 99 35.92 -34.35 9.40
N THR A 100 35.98 -35.14 10.46
CA THR A 100 35.49 -36.52 10.48
C THR A 100 33.97 -36.61 10.47
N VAL A 101 33.26 -35.54 10.85
CA VAL A 101 31.80 -35.48 10.80
C VAL A 101 31.34 -35.46 9.35
N VAL A 102 30.77 -36.58 8.91
CA VAL A 102 30.26 -36.74 7.53
C VAL A 102 28.76 -36.52 7.42
N SER A 103 28.05 -36.48 8.55
CA SER A 103 26.60 -36.32 8.56
C SER A 103 26.11 -35.63 9.84
N ILE A 104 25.26 -34.62 9.68
CA ILE A 104 24.42 -34.09 10.75
C ILE A 104 23.03 -34.65 10.49
N THR A 105 22.50 -35.41 11.43
CA THR A 105 21.22 -36.12 11.29
C THR A 105 20.19 -35.56 12.26
N GLY A 106 18.90 -35.80 11.96
CA GLY A 106 17.80 -35.28 12.77
C GLY A 106 17.45 -33.85 12.40
N SER A 107 16.94 -33.07 13.35
CA SER A 107 16.59 -31.66 13.21
C SER A 107 17.15 -30.87 14.39
N ARG A 108 17.10 -29.53 14.32
CA ARG A 108 17.33 -28.63 15.47
C ARG A 108 18.72 -28.71 16.10
N ASN A 109 19.74 -29.21 15.41
CA ASN A 109 21.02 -29.57 16.03
C ASN A 109 21.67 -28.43 16.83
N PHE A 110 21.63 -27.19 16.34
CA PHE A 110 22.11 -25.97 17.01
C PHE A 110 20.98 -24.96 17.28
N ARG A 111 19.72 -25.38 17.23
CA ARG A 111 18.57 -24.48 17.39
C ARG A 111 18.69 -23.68 18.68
N SER A 112 18.34 -22.40 18.61
CA SER A 112 18.37 -21.45 19.73
C SER A 112 19.72 -21.39 20.46
N CYS A 113 20.84 -21.64 19.78
CA CYS A 113 22.17 -21.25 20.27
C CYS A 113 22.34 -19.74 20.09
N VAL A 114 21.64 -18.95 20.90
CA VAL A 114 21.44 -17.51 20.68
C VAL A 114 22.73 -16.68 20.73
N LYS A 115 23.82 -17.22 21.29
CA LYS A 115 25.13 -16.58 21.36
C LYS A 115 26.10 -17.01 20.26
N LEU A 116 25.75 -18.00 19.44
CA LEU A 116 26.66 -18.54 18.43
C LEU A 116 26.90 -17.47 17.36
N GLU A 117 28.13 -16.99 17.23
CA GLU A 117 28.50 -15.91 16.30
C GLU A 117 29.08 -16.46 14.99
N GLU A 118 29.89 -17.52 15.07
CA GLU A 118 30.51 -18.19 13.93
C GLU A 118 30.46 -19.71 14.08
N ILE A 119 30.21 -20.40 12.97
CA ILE A 119 30.40 -21.85 12.87
C ILE A 119 31.04 -22.22 11.53
N LYS A 120 32.03 -23.13 11.59
CA LYS A 120 32.61 -23.78 10.42
C LYS A 120 32.04 -25.17 10.25
N LEU A 121 31.47 -25.43 9.08
CA LEU A 121 30.86 -26.71 8.76
C LEU A 121 31.88 -27.66 8.13
N PRO A 122 31.87 -28.97 8.48
CA PRO A 122 32.75 -29.97 7.87
C PRO A 122 32.62 -30.01 6.35
N SER A 123 33.75 -30.11 5.66
CA SER A 123 33.84 -30.00 4.19
C SER A 123 33.09 -31.08 3.39
N LYS A 124 32.74 -32.20 4.04
CA LYS A 124 32.08 -33.36 3.42
C LYS A 124 30.55 -33.34 3.55
N LEU A 125 29.96 -32.37 4.24
CA LEU A 125 28.51 -32.33 4.42
C LEU A 125 27.80 -32.04 3.08
N GLU A 126 26.81 -32.88 2.79
CA GLU A 126 25.94 -32.74 1.62
C GLU A 126 24.59 -32.10 1.99
N GLU A 127 24.27 -32.04 3.28
CA GLU A 127 22.99 -31.55 3.78
C GLU A 127 23.09 -30.82 5.12
N LEU A 128 22.34 -29.72 5.23
CA LEU A 128 21.96 -29.12 6.51
C LEU A 128 20.54 -29.54 6.86
N PRO A 129 20.31 -30.17 8.01
CA PRO A 129 18.97 -30.64 8.37
C PRO A 129 18.00 -29.51 8.74
N ASN A 130 16.74 -29.89 8.96
CA ASN A 130 15.69 -28.94 9.33
C ASN A 130 16.01 -28.24 10.66
N GLU A 131 15.71 -26.95 10.72
CA GLU A 131 15.88 -26.08 11.89
C GLU A 131 17.30 -26.07 12.46
N CYS A 132 18.33 -26.47 11.70
CA CYS A 132 19.68 -26.73 12.21
C CYS A 132 20.24 -25.55 13.02
N PHE A 133 20.11 -24.32 12.53
CA PHE A 133 20.52 -23.06 13.16
C PHE A 133 19.34 -22.12 13.47
N ALA A 134 18.10 -22.65 13.52
CA ALA A 134 16.93 -21.81 13.76
C ALA A 134 17.04 -21.05 15.09
N GLY A 135 16.83 -19.73 15.08
CA GLY A 135 16.91 -18.88 16.28
C GLY A 135 18.34 -18.64 16.80
N CYS A 136 19.38 -18.95 16.03
CA CYS A 136 20.75 -18.51 16.32
C CYS A 136 20.91 -17.01 16.02
N ALA A 137 20.28 -16.17 16.85
CA ALA A 137 20.13 -14.74 16.57
C ALA A 137 21.45 -13.97 16.40
N SER A 138 22.53 -14.41 17.04
CA SER A 138 23.87 -13.81 16.93
C SER A 138 24.73 -14.37 15.79
N LEU A 139 24.25 -15.39 15.06
CA LEU A 139 25.06 -16.04 14.02
C LEU A 139 25.29 -15.07 12.87
N ALA A 140 26.52 -14.56 12.78
CA ALA A 140 26.93 -13.58 11.81
C ALA A 140 27.70 -14.21 10.65
N LYS A 141 28.39 -15.34 10.89
CA LYS A 141 29.23 -16.01 9.90
C LYS A 141 29.02 -17.52 9.87
N VAL A 142 28.70 -18.03 8.68
CA VAL A 142 28.67 -19.47 8.37
C VAL A 142 29.31 -19.69 7.00
N GLU A 143 30.26 -20.62 6.94
CA GLU A 143 30.87 -21.07 5.69
C GLU A 143 30.17 -22.37 5.28
N LEU A 144 29.38 -22.33 4.19
CA LEU A 144 28.71 -23.51 3.65
C LEU A 144 29.73 -24.38 2.90
N PRO A 145 29.69 -25.72 3.07
CA PRO A 145 30.62 -26.61 2.39
C PRO A 145 30.31 -26.70 0.89
N GLU A 146 31.34 -26.79 0.05
CA GLU A 146 31.21 -26.86 -1.42
C GLU A 146 30.36 -28.03 -1.93
N LYS A 147 30.27 -29.11 -1.15
CA LYS A 147 29.48 -30.31 -1.48
C LYS A 147 28.02 -30.22 -1.03
N LEU A 148 27.61 -29.11 -0.40
CA LEU A 148 26.26 -28.98 0.11
C LEU A 148 25.25 -28.95 -1.04
N VAL A 149 24.35 -29.93 -1.04
CA VAL A 149 23.27 -30.08 -2.01
C VAL A 149 21.95 -29.52 -1.46
N ARG A 150 21.75 -29.63 -0.14
CA ARG A 150 20.46 -29.31 0.49
C ARG A 150 20.58 -28.46 1.75
N ILE A 151 19.77 -27.41 1.82
CA ILE A 151 19.47 -26.66 3.04
C ILE A 151 18.05 -27.03 3.49
N GLY A 152 17.92 -27.55 4.71
CA GLY A 152 16.65 -28.01 5.29
C GLY A 152 15.64 -26.90 5.57
N HIS A 153 14.43 -27.30 5.91
CA HIS A 153 13.35 -26.40 6.33
C HIS A 153 13.80 -25.55 7.54
N SER A 154 13.58 -24.24 7.49
CA SER A 154 13.91 -23.32 8.59
C SER A 154 15.36 -23.38 9.09
N ALA A 155 16.30 -23.89 8.28
CA ALA A 155 17.67 -24.17 8.73
C ALA A 155 18.38 -22.93 9.30
N PHE A 156 18.12 -21.73 8.77
CA PHE A 156 18.64 -20.44 9.24
C PHE A 156 17.51 -19.46 9.58
N ALA A 157 16.32 -19.95 9.94
CA ALA A 157 15.23 -19.10 10.36
C ALA A 157 15.63 -18.28 11.60
N GLU A 158 15.26 -17.01 11.67
CA GLU A 158 15.55 -16.09 12.79
C GLU A 158 17.05 -15.88 13.09
N CYS A 159 17.94 -16.17 12.12
CA CYS A 159 19.36 -15.78 12.18
C CYS A 159 19.52 -14.28 11.86
N GLY A 160 19.10 -13.41 12.80
CA GLY A 160 19.01 -11.96 12.58
C GLY A 160 20.35 -11.24 12.34
N SER A 161 21.47 -11.82 12.77
CA SER A 161 22.81 -11.25 12.53
C SER A 161 23.47 -11.75 11.24
N LEU A 162 22.86 -12.73 10.55
CA LEU A 162 23.41 -13.30 9.32
C LEU A 162 23.14 -12.37 8.14
N THR A 163 24.09 -11.47 7.86
CA THR A 163 23.93 -10.42 6.85
C THR A 163 24.29 -10.84 5.43
N SER A 164 25.09 -11.89 5.29
CA SER A 164 25.50 -12.45 3.99
C SER A 164 25.66 -13.95 4.06
N ILE A 165 25.35 -14.64 2.95
CA ILE A 165 25.64 -16.05 2.79
C ILE A 165 26.05 -16.32 1.34
N ALA A 166 27.09 -17.13 1.16
CA ALA A 166 27.51 -17.62 -0.15
C ALA A 166 26.95 -19.04 -0.32
N PHE A 167 26.07 -19.23 -1.30
CA PHE A 167 25.59 -20.56 -1.66
C PHE A 167 26.60 -21.27 -2.58
N PRO A 168 26.92 -22.55 -2.32
CA PRO A 168 27.79 -23.32 -3.20
C PRO A 168 27.11 -23.58 -4.55
N GLU A 169 27.92 -23.72 -5.61
CA GLU A 169 27.40 -23.91 -6.98
C GLU A 169 26.55 -25.18 -7.15
N GLY A 170 26.86 -26.22 -6.36
CA GLY A 170 26.14 -27.51 -6.35
C GLY A 170 24.83 -27.52 -5.57
N LEU A 171 24.42 -26.39 -4.97
CA LEU A 171 23.19 -26.34 -4.19
C LEU A 171 21.96 -26.57 -5.07
N GLU A 172 21.12 -27.56 -4.71
CA GLU A 172 19.91 -27.91 -5.45
C GLU A 172 18.63 -27.51 -4.74
N THR A 173 18.62 -27.45 -3.40
CA THR A 173 17.40 -27.23 -2.62
C THR A 173 17.60 -26.24 -1.48
N ILE A 174 16.69 -25.25 -1.40
CA ILE A 174 16.49 -24.39 -0.23
C ILE A 174 15.13 -24.72 0.37
N GLY A 175 15.13 -25.21 1.61
CA GLY A 175 13.92 -25.58 2.33
C GLY A 175 13.00 -24.40 2.64
N ARG A 176 11.74 -24.72 2.94
CA ARG A 176 10.68 -23.77 3.30
C ARG A 176 11.14 -22.97 4.52
N GLU A 177 10.89 -21.66 4.54
CA GLU A 177 11.37 -20.75 5.59
C GLU A 177 12.87 -20.85 5.90
N GLY A 178 13.69 -21.43 4.99
CA GLY A 178 15.11 -21.73 5.22
C GLY A 178 15.93 -20.55 5.73
N PHE A 179 15.57 -19.32 5.32
CA PHE A 179 16.17 -18.06 5.73
C PHE A 179 15.14 -17.06 6.28
N ALA A 180 13.95 -17.52 6.67
CA ALA A 180 12.90 -16.63 7.14
C ALA A 180 13.36 -15.78 8.33
N ARG A 181 13.09 -14.48 8.30
CA ARG A 181 13.50 -13.52 9.35
C ARG A 181 15.03 -13.48 9.59
N SER A 182 15.83 -13.83 8.59
CA SER A 182 17.28 -13.64 8.66
C SER A 182 17.68 -12.18 8.39
N GLY A 183 18.91 -11.84 8.77
CA GLY A 183 19.50 -10.50 8.58
C GLY A 183 20.04 -10.21 7.18
N LEU A 184 19.79 -11.09 6.20
CA LEU A 184 20.43 -11.05 4.89
C LEU A 184 20.19 -9.70 4.21
N LEU A 185 21.26 -9.08 3.69
CA LEU A 185 21.19 -7.84 2.91
C LEU A 185 21.00 -8.10 1.42
N SER A 186 21.57 -9.20 0.93
CA SER A 186 21.47 -9.62 -0.47
C SER A 186 21.50 -11.13 -0.59
N VAL A 187 20.87 -11.68 -1.63
CA VAL A 187 20.95 -13.11 -1.95
C VAL A 187 21.12 -13.35 -3.45
N THR A 188 22.00 -14.29 -3.80
CA THR A 188 22.11 -14.84 -5.16
C THR A 188 21.73 -16.32 -5.12
N ILE A 189 20.60 -16.70 -5.72
CA ILE A 189 20.19 -18.11 -5.86
C ILE A 189 20.97 -18.70 -7.05
N PRO A 190 21.81 -19.75 -6.86
CA PRO A 190 22.69 -20.27 -7.92
C PRO A 190 21.93 -21.07 -8.98
N GLU A 191 22.61 -21.36 -10.10
CA GLU A 191 22.02 -21.94 -11.32
C GLU A 191 21.35 -23.31 -11.11
N ASN A 192 21.87 -24.11 -10.19
CA ASN A 192 21.44 -25.50 -9.98
C ASN A 192 20.30 -25.65 -8.98
N VAL A 193 19.84 -24.57 -8.34
CA VAL A 193 18.71 -24.64 -7.42
C VAL A 193 17.45 -24.99 -8.20
N ARG A 194 16.91 -26.18 -7.94
CA ARG A 194 15.69 -26.69 -8.60
C ARG A 194 14.45 -26.35 -7.80
N GLU A 195 14.60 -26.25 -6.49
CA GLU A 195 13.48 -26.08 -5.58
C GLU A 195 13.81 -25.05 -4.50
N VAL A 196 13.01 -23.98 -4.47
CA VAL A 196 12.87 -23.08 -3.33
C VAL A 196 11.51 -23.44 -2.72
N MET A 197 11.51 -24.34 -1.73
CA MET A 197 10.29 -25.03 -1.32
C MET A 197 9.29 -24.06 -0.67
N THR A 198 8.00 -24.27 -0.94
CA THR A 198 6.88 -23.63 -0.23
C THR A 198 5.82 -24.69 0.14
N SER A 199 5.04 -24.45 1.19
CA SER A 199 3.91 -25.31 1.58
C SER A 199 2.58 -24.76 1.14
N GLY A 200 2.01 -25.30 0.05
CA GLY A 200 0.57 -25.24 -0.21
C GLY A 200 -0.09 -23.91 0.21
N ASN A 201 -1.05 -23.98 1.14
CA ASN A 201 -1.80 -22.80 1.62
C ASN A 201 -1.17 -22.10 2.84
N TYR A 202 0.01 -22.51 3.29
CA TYR A 202 0.69 -21.91 4.44
C TYR A 202 1.73 -20.90 3.95
N GLU A 203 1.83 -19.76 4.63
CA GLU A 203 2.68 -18.64 4.23
C GLU A 203 4.17 -18.88 4.53
N GLU A 204 4.78 -19.93 3.98
CA GLU A 204 6.09 -20.46 4.39
C GLU A 204 7.20 -20.21 3.33
N GLY A 205 7.39 -18.95 2.95
CA GLY A 205 8.41 -18.57 1.96
C GLY A 205 9.85 -18.68 2.46
N ALA A 206 10.77 -19.15 1.61
CA ALA A 206 12.17 -19.38 1.98
C ALA A 206 12.89 -18.14 2.55
N PHE A 207 12.58 -16.94 2.05
CA PHE A 207 13.14 -15.67 2.50
C PHE A 207 12.08 -14.76 3.14
N LYS A 208 10.98 -15.33 3.64
CA LYS A 208 9.89 -14.56 4.25
C LYS A 208 10.42 -13.67 5.39
N SER A 209 9.99 -12.41 5.39
CA SER A 209 10.29 -11.42 6.42
C SER A 209 11.78 -11.18 6.64
N CYS A 210 12.63 -11.36 5.62
CA CYS A 210 14.01 -10.84 5.65
C CYS A 210 13.95 -9.31 5.53
N GLN A 211 13.70 -8.62 6.65
CA GLN A 211 13.40 -7.19 6.68
C GLN A 211 14.56 -6.30 6.23
N SER A 212 15.78 -6.83 6.19
CA SER A 212 16.99 -6.14 5.73
C SER A 212 17.38 -6.46 4.28
N LEU A 213 16.67 -7.37 3.61
CA LEU A 213 17.01 -7.84 2.27
C LEU A 213 16.70 -6.77 1.24
N GLN A 214 17.74 -6.25 0.58
CA GLN A 214 17.64 -5.13 -0.37
C GLN A 214 17.70 -5.57 -1.83
N THR A 215 18.49 -6.60 -2.14
CA THR A 215 18.72 -7.06 -3.51
C THR A 215 18.65 -8.57 -3.64
N VAL A 216 17.95 -9.05 -4.65
CA VAL A 216 17.85 -10.48 -4.98
C VAL A 216 18.30 -10.71 -6.42
N ARG A 217 19.13 -11.75 -6.64
CA ARG A 217 19.44 -12.25 -7.99
C ARG A 217 19.10 -13.74 -8.07
N ILE A 218 18.25 -14.12 -9.00
CA ILE A 218 17.90 -15.54 -9.25
C ILE A 218 18.59 -15.98 -10.54
N LEU A 219 19.57 -16.88 -10.44
CA LEU A 219 20.29 -17.44 -11.59
C LEU A 219 19.78 -18.82 -12.00
N SER A 220 18.91 -19.43 -11.18
CA SER A 220 18.41 -20.77 -11.46
C SER A 220 17.77 -20.83 -12.85
N LYS A 221 18.18 -21.84 -13.63
CA LYS A 221 17.56 -22.21 -14.92
C LYS A 221 16.40 -23.20 -14.78
N TYR A 222 16.15 -23.66 -13.54
CA TYR A 222 15.14 -24.67 -13.22
C TYR A 222 13.89 -24.08 -12.55
N ILE A 223 13.95 -22.82 -12.12
CA ILE A 223 12.81 -22.06 -11.62
C ILE A 223 12.08 -21.43 -12.81
N ASP A 224 10.98 -22.05 -13.21
CA ASP A 224 9.98 -21.56 -14.17
C ASP A 224 8.82 -20.83 -13.47
N ARG A 225 8.65 -21.02 -12.16
CA ARG A 225 7.64 -20.37 -11.33
C ARG A 225 8.27 -19.78 -10.09
N LEU A 226 8.08 -18.49 -9.83
CA LEU A 226 8.53 -17.91 -8.57
C LEU A 226 7.62 -18.40 -7.44
N PRO A 227 8.11 -19.17 -6.45
CA PRO A 227 7.25 -19.84 -5.49
C PRO A 227 6.52 -18.90 -4.53
N ALA A 228 5.38 -19.37 -4.01
CA ALA A 228 4.50 -18.60 -3.14
C ALA A 228 5.23 -18.05 -1.90
N TYR A 229 4.94 -16.80 -1.55
CA TYR A 229 5.46 -16.13 -0.36
C TYR A 229 6.98 -16.01 -0.24
N THR A 230 7.77 -16.38 -1.25
CA THR A 230 9.24 -16.47 -1.19
C THR A 230 9.88 -15.23 -0.56
N PHE A 231 9.43 -14.03 -0.92
CA PHE A 231 9.92 -12.75 -0.41
C PHE A 231 8.86 -11.97 0.39
N LYS A 232 7.79 -12.62 0.85
CA LYS A 232 6.72 -11.96 1.63
C LYS A 232 7.30 -11.20 2.83
N GLY A 233 7.02 -9.92 2.93
CA GLY A 233 7.43 -9.05 4.04
C GLY A 233 8.91 -8.64 4.01
N CYS A 234 9.62 -8.80 2.89
CA CYS A 234 10.95 -8.23 2.69
C CYS A 234 10.83 -6.71 2.46
N ALA A 235 10.49 -5.98 3.52
CA ALA A 235 10.09 -4.57 3.43
C ALA A 235 11.18 -3.64 2.85
N ALA A 236 12.46 -4.02 2.94
CA ALA A 236 13.60 -3.28 2.39
C ALA A 236 13.99 -3.71 0.95
N LEU A 237 13.28 -4.65 0.32
CA LEU A 237 13.62 -5.13 -1.02
C LEU A 237 13.39 -4.02 -2.04
N ILE A 238 14.47 -3.55 -2.66
CA ILE A 238 14.47 -2.45 -3.64
C ILE A 238 14.55 -3.00 -5.06
N SER A 239 15.28 -4.10 -5.27
CA SER A 239 15.47 -4.66 -6.61
C SER A 239 15.54 -6.18 -6.60
N ILE A 240 15.02 -6.77 -7.67
CA ILE A 240 15.13 -8.19 -7.97
C ILE A 240 15.45 -8.40 -9.44
N THR A 241 16.39 -9.31 -9.72
CA THR A 241 16.63 -9.85 -11.06
C THR A 241 16.07 -11.26 -11.14
N MET A 242 15.08 -11.45 -12.00
CA MET A 242 14.43 -12.73 -12.29
C MET A 242 14.92 -13.26 -13.64
N PRO A 243 15.04 -14.59 -13.80
CA PRO A 243 15.41 -15.19 -15.07
C PRO A 243 14.22 -15.21 -16.05
N ASP A 244 14.53 -15.18 -17.35
CA ASP A 244 13.55 -14.98 -18.42
C ASP A 244 12.50 -16.09 -18.53
N GLN A 245 12.82 -17.31 -18.10
CA GLN A 245 11.91 -18.46 -18.21
C GLN A 245 10.77 -18.46 -17.19
N ILE A 246 10.74 -17.51 -16.23
CA ILE A 246 9.66 -17.45 -15.25
C ILE A 246 8.34 -17.12 -15.96
N ASP A 247 7.39 -18.07 -15.94
CA ASP A 247 6.06 -17.96 -16.52
C ASP A 247 5.00 -17.53 -15.48
N ILE A 248 5.25 -17.77 -14.19
CA ILE A 248 4.29 -17.49 -13.11
C ILE A 248 4.97 -16.88 -11.89
N ILE A 249 4.32 -15.87 -11.33
CA ILE A 249 4.59 -15.37 -9.99
C ILE A 249 3.46 -15.84 -9.08
N GLU A 250 3.78 -16.76 -8.16
CA GLU A 250 2.81 -17.44 -7.30
C GLU A 250 2.26 -16.52 -6.19
N GLN A 251 1.29 -17.06 -5.45
CA GLN A 251 0.58 -16.36 -4.39
C GLN A 251 1.52 -15.66 -3.42
N GLY A 252 1.30 -14.35 -3.23
CA GLY A 252 1.98 -13.53 -2.24
C GLY A 252 3.51 -13.48 -2.30
N ALA A 253 4.13 -13.83 -3.44
CA ALA A 253 5.59 -13.92 -3.59
C ALA A 253 6.34 -12.68 -3.11
N PHE A 254 5.78 -11.48 -3.31
CA PHE A 254 6.34 -10.18 -2.90
C PHE A 254 5.42 -9.39 -1.96
N THR A 255 4.38 -9.99 -1.36
CA THR A 255 3.45 -9.25 -0.49
C THR A 255 4.20 -8.46 0.57
N GLY A 256 3.95 -7.16 0.71
CA GLY A 256 4.60 -6.31 1.71
C GLY A 256 6.07 -5.96 1.42
N CYS A 257 6.55 -6.11 0.19
CA CYS A 257 7.84 -5.54 -0.25
C CYS A 257 7.69 -4.02 -0.45
N SER A 258 7.51 -3.28 0.65
CA SER A 258 7.11 -1.87 0.62
C SER A 258 8.14 -0.90 0.02
N SER A 259 9.40 -1.30 -0.12
CA SER A 259 10.46 -0.48 -0.76
C SER A 259 10.68 -0.79 -2.25
N LEU A 260 9.95 -1.75 -2.82
CA LEU A 260 10.10 -2.13 -4.22
C LEU A 260 9.44 -1.04 -5.10
N GLU A 261 10.24 -0.24 -5.81
CA GLU A 261 9.75 0.90 -6.59
C GLU A 261 9.34 0.53 -8.02
N GLU A 262 10.13 -0.34 -8.65
CA GLU A 262 9.95 -0.85 -10.02
C GLU A 262 10.24 -2.35 -10.05
N ILE A 263 9.53 -3.06 -10.93
CA ILE A 263 9.88 -4.44 -11.27
C ILE A 263 9.84 -4.68 -12.78
N ASN A 264 10.88 -5.35 -13.25
CA ASN A 264 10.96 -5.87 -14.60
C ASN A 264 10.33 -7.26 -14.63
N LEU A 265 9.14 -7.38 -15.22
CA LEU A 265 8.50 -8.68 -15.36
C LEU A 265 9.27 -9.52 -16.39
N PRO A 266 9.46 -10.83 -16.16
CA PRO A 266 10.07 -11.73 -17.13
C PRO A 266 9.30 -11.72 -18.46
N PRO A 267 9.96 -11.78 -19.62
CA PRO A 267 9.32 -11.71 -20.94
C PRO A 267 8.33 -12.86 -21.21
N ASN A 268 8.51 -14.02 -20.57
CA ASN A 268 7.63 -15.17 -20.69
C ASN A 268 6.54 -15.22 -19.60
N LEU A 269 6.46 -14.21 -18.72
CA LEU A 269 5.48 -14.22 -17.63
C LEU A 269 4.05 -14.20 -18.18
N GLU A 270 3.30 -15.25 -17.89
CA GLU A 270 1.90 -15.47 -18.30
C GLU A 270 0.90 -15.13 -17.20
N SER A 271 1.23 -15.37 -15.92
CA SER A 271 0.29 -15.12 -14.81
C SER A 271 0.93 -14.56 -13.55
N ILE A 272 0.19 -13.66 -12.90
CA ILE A 272 0.49 -13.11 -11.58
C ILE A 272 -0.64 -13.51 -10.64
N TYR A 273 -0.31 -14.27 -9.60
CA TYR A 273 -1.29 -14.89 -8.71
C TYR A 273 -1.66 -14.02 -7.50
N THR A 274 -2.60 -14.54 -6.71
CA THR A 274 -3.28 -13.82 -5.63
C THR A 274 -2.28 -13.11 -4.72
N GLU A 275 -2.49 -11.82 -4.47
CA GLU A 275 -1.67 -11.01 -3.56
C GLU A 275 -0.17 -10.92 -3.89
N ALA A 276 0.27 -11.37 -5.07
CA ALA A 276 1.69 -11.45 -5.45
C ALA A 276 2.49 -10.18 -5.14
N PHE A 277 1.94 -9.01 -5.38
CA PHE A 277 2.50 -7.68 -5.10
C PHE A 277 1.60 -6.84 -4.17
N SER A 278 0.71 -7.47 -3.39
CA SER A 278 -0.11 -6.73 -2.42
C SER A 278 0.78 -5.98 -1.43
N ASP A 279 0.40 -4.76 -1.06
CA ASP A 279 1.13 -3.92 -0.09
C ASP A 279 2.57 -3.56 -0.50
N CYS A 280 2.91 -3.66 -1.80
CA CYS A 280 4.11 -3.05 -2.36
C CYS A 280 3.87 -1.54 -2.56
N THR A 281 3.79 -0.79 -1.46
CA THR A 281 3.29 0.59 -1.43
C THR A 281 4.14 1.60 -2.23
N SER A 282 5.42 1.30 -2.50
CA SER A 282 6.29 2.12 -3.37
C SER A 282 6.25 1.70 -4.84
N LEU A 283 5.65 0.55 -5.17
CA LEU A 283 5.63 0.00 -6.52
C LEU A 283 4.77 0.88 -7.42
N SER A 284 5.44 1.68 -8.24
CA SER A 284 4.80 2.72 -9.07
C SER A 284 4.93 2.44 -10.56
N ALA A 285 5.80 1.50 -10.96
CA ALA A 285 5.99 1.07 -12.33
C ALA A 285 6.18 -0.45 -12.40
N VAL A 286 5.58 -1.06 -13.43
CA VAL A 286 5.79 -2.46 -13.80
C VAL A 286 6.05 -2.47 -15.30
N GLN A 287 7.22 -2.96 -15.71
CA GLN A 287 7.49 -3.16 -17.13
C GLN A 287 6.69 -4.37 -17.61
N SER A 288 5.82 -4.16 -18.60
CA SER A 288 4.87 -5.18 -19.02
C SER A 288 5.54 -6.34 -19.73
N SER A 289 5.12 -7.57 -19.39
CA SER A 289 5.37 -8.76 -20.20
C SER A 289 4.33 -8.81 -21.32
N GLY A 290 4.76 -8.92 -22.58
CA GLY A 290 3.85 -9.15 -23.72
C GLY A 290 3.10 -10.49 -23.64
N SER A 291 3.59 -11.41 -22.81
CA SER A 291 3.03 -12.76 -22.60
C SER A 291 1.98 -12.80 -21.50
N LEU A 292 1.82 -11.74 -20.70
CA LEU A 292 0.90 -11.73 -19.56
C LEU A 292 -0.55 -11.93 -20.02
N ARG A 293 -1.24 -12.91 -19.41
CA ARG A 293 -2.64 -13.28 -19.70
C ARG A 293 -3.56 -13.10 -18.49
N THR A 294 -3.04 -13.30 -17.27
CA THR A 294 -3.88 -13.30 -16.07
C THR A 294 -3.26 -12.46 -14.94
N ILE A 295 -4.09 -11.59 -14.35
CA ILE A 295 -3.82 -10.91 -13.08
C ILE A 295 -4.88 -11.37 -12.07
N ALA A 296 -4.44 -12.11 -11.06
CA ALA A 296 -5.32 -12.72 -10.07
C ALA A 296 -5.79 -11.73 -8.98
N SER A 297 -6.57 -12.25 -8.03
CA SER A 297 -7.22 -11.43 -7.01
C SER A 297 -6.20 -10.69 -6.14
N ARG A 298 -6.40 -9.39 -5.90
CA ARG A 298 -5.50 -8.55 -5.08
C ARG A 298 -4.03 -8.53 -5.51
N ALA A 299 -3.71 -8.98 -6.71
CA ALA A 299 -2.33 -9.15 -7.17
C ALA A 299 -1.48 -7.87 -7.00
N PHE A 300 -2.08 -6.70 -7.16
CA PHE A 300 -1.46 -5.38 -7.00
C PHE A 300 -2.26 -4.48 -6.04
N ALA A 301 -2.96 -5.05 -5.07
CA ALA A 301 -3.69 -4.25 -4.09
C ALA A 301 -2.74 -3.40 -3.24
N ASN A 302 -3.16 -2.18 -2.89
CA ASN A 302 -2.37 -1.24 -2.07
C ASN A 302 -0.95 -0.98 -2.61
N THR A 303 -0.84 -0.76 -3.93
CA THR A 303 0.41 -0.41 -4.61
C THR A 303 0.50 1.09 -4.92
N GLY A 304 1.71 1.55 -5.24
CA GLY A 304 2.05 2.96 -5.49
C GLY A 304 1.73 3.49 -6.89
N PHE A 305 1.01 2.74 -7.74
CA PHE A 305 0.72 3.17 -9.11
C PHE A 305 0.01 4.52 -9.17
N THR A 306 0.48 5.39 -10.07
CA THR A 306 -0.23 6.60 -10.47
C THR A 306 -1.02 6.39 -11.76
N THR A 307 -0.55 5.50 -12.63
CA THR A 307 -1.22 5.09 -13.86
C THR A 307 -1.04 3.60 -14.08
N ILE A 308 -2.05 2.94 -14.63
CA ILE A 308 -1.95 1.54 -15.05
C ILE A 308 -2.23 1.44 -16.55
N SER A 309 -1.27 0.86 -17.28
CA SER A 309 -1.43 0.45 -18.67
C SER A 309 -1.13 -1.04 -18.76
N LEU A 310 -2.17 -1.83 -19.03
CA LEU A 310 -2.06 -3.28 -19.10
C LEU A 310 -1.68 -3.72 -20.52
N PRO A 311 -0.99 -4.86 -20.70
CA PRO A 311 -0.57 -5.33 -22.03
C PRO A 311 -1.77 -5.77 -22.86
N GLU A 312 -1.73 -5.53 -24.18
CA GLU A 312 -2.84 -5.88 -25.11
C GLU A 312 -3.18 -7.38 -25.12
N GLY A 313 -2.22 -8.25 -24.80
CA GLY A 313 -2.45 -9.69 -24.70
C GLY A 313 -3.14 -10.15 -23.41
N LEU A 314 -3.38 -9.26 -22.43
CA LEU A 314 -4.01 -9.61 -21.16
C LEU A 314 -5.46 -10.06 -21.39
N GLN A 315 -5.86 -11.18 -20.78
CA GLN A 315 -7.19 -11.78 -20.98
C GLN A 315 -8.10 -11.64 -19.75
N ARG A 316 -7.53 -11.70 -18.53
CA ARG A 316 -8.35 -11.77 -17.31
C ARG A 316 -7.77 -10.94 -16.17
N ILE A 317 -8.66 -10.20 -15.49
CA ILE A 317 -8.37 -9.43 -14.27
C ILE A 317 -9.36 -9.85 -13.18
N ASP A 318 -8.84 -10.41 -12.10
CA ASP A 318 -9.65 -10.92 -10.99
C ASP A 318 -9.94 -9.88 -9.90
N LYS A 319 -10.67 -10.31 -8.87
CA LYS A 319 -11.29 -9.43 -7.88
C LYS A 319 -10.23 -8.55 -7.19
N LEU A 320 -10.53 -7.27 -7.04
CA LEU A 320 -9.71 -6.35 -6.25
C LEU A 320 -8.24 -6.24 -6.73
N ALA A 321 -7.93 -6.61 -7.98
CA ALA A 321 -6.55 -6.70 -8.47
C ALA A 321 -5.72 -5.42 -8.26
N PHE A 322 -6.36 -4.24 -8.35
CA PHE A 322 -5.75 -2.92 -8.12
C PHE A 322 -6.52 -2.13 -7.04
N ALA A 323 -7.14 -2.82 -6.08
CA ALA A 323 -7.83 -2.15 -4.98
C ALA A 323 -6.84 -1.35 -4.11
N ASP A 324 -7.33 -0.32 -3.42
CA ASP A 324 -6.57 0.48 -2.45
C ASP A 324 -5.32 1.18 -3.02
N CYS A 325 -5.18 1.27 -4.35
CA CYS A 325 -4.12 2.05 -5.00
C CYS A 325 -4.41 3.55 -4.83
N ALA A 326 -4.08 4.10 -3.66
CA ALA A 326 -4.49 5.44 -3.23
C ALA A 326 -3.95 6.57 -4.12
N ASN A 327 -2.91 6.31 -4.91
CA ASN A 327 -2.32 7.27 -5.84
C ASN A 327 -2.75 7.07 -7.29
N LEU A 328 -3.54 6.04 -7.60
CA LEU A 328 -3.93 5.73 -8.97
C LEU A 328 -4.85 6.81 -9.52
N GLN A 329 -4.42 7.46 -10.61
CA GLN A 329 -5.10 8.58 -11.24
C GLN A 329 -5.83 8.18 -12.52
N SER A 330 -5.28 7.23 -13.27
CA SER A 330 -5.85 6.76 -14.53
C SER A 330 -5.54 5.29 -14.75
N ALA A 331 -6.52 4.54 -15.28
CA ALA A 331 -6.33 3.15 -15.69
C ALA A 331 -6.80 2.95 -17.13
N ARG A 332 -6.06 2.16 -17.91
CA ARG A 332 -6.49 1.67 -19.23
C ARG A 332 -6.58 0.16 -19.22
N VAL A 333 -7.77 -0.37 -19.52
CA VAL A 333 -8.04 -1.80 -19.70
C VAL A 333 -8.11 -2.08 -21.21
N PRO A 334 -7.15 -2.83 -21.77
CA PRO A 334 -6.99 -3.00 -23.21
C PRO A 334 -8.02 -3.96 -23.80
N SER A 335 -8.12 -3.95 -25.13
CA SER A 335 -9.16 -4.67 -25.88
C SER A 335 -9.10 -6.19 -25.77
N GLY A 336 -7.93 -6.77 -25.47
CA GLY A 336 -7.76 -8.21 -25.31
C GLY A 336 -8.37 -8.81 -24.03
N VAL A 337 -8.72 -7.98 -23.06
CA VAL A 337 -9.27 -8.44 -21.76
C VAL A 337 -10.69 -8.95 -21.98
N VAL A 338 -10.97 -10.23 -21.75
CA VAL A 338 -12.30 -10.82 -21.94
C VAL A 338 -13.10 -10.92 -20.64
N GLU A 339 -12.42 -10.87 -19.50
CA GLU A 339 -13.06 -11.03 -18.20
C GLU A 339 -12.47 -10.10 -17.14
N VAL A 340 -13.34 -9.34 -16.47
CA VAL A 340 -12.98 -8.50 -15.32
C VAL A 340 -13.94 -8.76 -14.16
N LYS A 341 -13.41 -9.08 -12.98
CA LYS A 341 -14.20 -9.37 -11.78
C LYS A 341 -14.49 -8.12 -10.93
N GLY A 342 -15.26 -8.27 -9.86
CA GLY A 342 -15.64 -7.19 -8.95
C GLY A 342 -14.47 -6.43 -8.32
N GLY A 343 -14.68 -5.14 -8.05
CA GLY A 343 -13.83 -4.35 -7.16
C GLY A 343 -12.42 -4.03 -7.66
N VAL A 344 -12.10 -4.24 -8.95
CA VAL A 344 -10.73 -4.07 -9.47
C VAL A 344 -10.07 -2.75 -9.06
N PHE A 345 -10.83 -1.66 -8.99
CA PHE A 345 -10.35 -0.34 -8.57
C PHE A 345 -11.03 0.16 -7.27
N ALA A 346 -11.46 -0.76 -6.40
CA ALA A 346 -12.07 -0.41 -5.12
C ALA A 346 -11.11 0.49 -4.32
N HIS A 347 -11.64 1.50 -3.63
CA HIS A 347 -10.87 2.43 -2.79
C HIS A 347 -9.75 3.21 -3.51
N CYS A 348 -9.76 3.29 -4.84
CA CYS A 348 -8.86 4.18 -5.60
C CYS A 348 -9.41 5.62 -5.61
N TYR A 349 -9.21 6.35 -4.51
CA TYR A 349 -9.83 7.68 -4.28
C TYR A 349 -9.34 8.78 -5.22
N LYS A 350 -8.14 8.64 -5.80
CA LYS A 350 -7.58 9.58 -6.78
C LYS A 350 -7.86 9.20 -8.23
N LEU A 351 -8.62 8.12 -8.49
CA LEU A 351 -8.86 7.65 -9.85
C LEU A 351 -9.81 8.62 -10.56
N HIS A 352 -9.30 9.38 -11.51
CA HIS A 352 -10.09 10.37 -12.25
C HIS A 352 -10.70 9.79 -13.53
N SER A 353 -10.05 8.80 -14.12
CA SER A 353 -10.46 8.24 -15.40
C SER A 353 -10.14 6.76 -15.55
N ILE A 354 -11.08 6.05 -16.19
CA ILE A 354 -10.91 4.68 -16.64
C ILE A 354 -11.16 4.65 -18.15
N PHE A 355 -10.18 4.19 -18.91
CA PHE A 355 -10.30 3.88 -20.33
C PHE A 355 -10.58 2.39 -20.48
N TRP A 356 -11.75 2.06 -20.99
CA TRP A 356 -12.25 0.69 -21.14
C TRP A 356 -12.33 0.34 -22.62
N ASP A 357 -11.23 -0.18 -23.15
CA ASP A 357 -11.09 -0.49 -24.57
C ASP A 357 -11.64 -1.89 -24.92
N THR A 358 -12.08 -2.65 -23.92
CA THR A 358 -12.64 -3.99 -24.05
C THR A 358 -14.18 -3.99 -24.05
N SER A 359 -14.78 -5.04 -24.63
CA SER A 359 -16.19 -5.38 -24.52
C SER A 359 -16.55 -6.14 -23.22
N ALA A 360 -15.55 -6.53 -22.41
CA ALA A 360 -15.79 -7.18 -21.13
C ALA A 360 -16.69 -6.33 -20.23
N THR A 361 -17.58 -6.98 -19.50
CA THR A 361 -18.50 -6.31 -18.58
C THR A 361 -17.74 -5.42 -17.59
N PHE A 362 -18.10 -4.13 -17.53
CA PHE A 362 -17.60 -3.23 -16.49
C PHE A 362 -18.18 -3.66 -15.13
N PRO A 363 -17.34 -4.08 -14.17
CA PRO A 363 -17.79 -4.67 -12.92
C PRO A 363 -18.30 -3.61 -11.93
N THR A 364 -18.86 -4.05 -10.80
CA THR A 364 -19.06 -3.17 -9.65
C THR A 364 -17.71 -2.75 -9.09
N VAL A 365 -17.48 -1.43 -8.94
CA VAL A 365 -16.22 -0.93 -8.36
C VAL A 365 -16.23 -0.88 -6.82
N TYR A 366 -17.41 -1.08 -6.21
CA TYR A 366 -17.60 -1.17 -4.77
C TYR A 366 -17.61 -2.65 -4.35
N GLU A 367 -16.67 -3.05 -3.50
CA GLU A 367 -16.66 -4.37 -2.85
C GLU A 367 -16.04 -4.18 -1.46
N SER A 368 -16.64 -4.76 -0.42
CA SER A 368 -16.08 -4.68 0.95
C SER A 368 -14.70 -5.33 0.97
N THR A 369 -13.69 -4.61 1.42
CA THR A 369 -12.36 -5.16 1.69
C THR A 369 -12.21 -5.43 3.18
N TRP A 370 -11.43 -6.44 3.56
CA TRP A 370 -11.10 -6.72 4.97
C TRP A 370 -10.26 -5.62 5.64
N TYR A 371 -9.83 -4.61 4.87
CA TYR A 371 -8.95 -3.52 5.32
C TYR A 371 -9.73 -2.28 5.79
N ASN A 372 -10.94 -2.05 5.26
CA ASN A 372 -11.67 -0.81 5.53
C ASN A 372 -13.19 -0.98 5.33
N ASP A 373 -13.87 -1.48 6.36
CA ASP A 373 -15.33 -1.65 6.37
C ASP A 373 -16.10 -0.32 6.50
N ASP A 374 -15.42 0.79 6.81
CA ASP A 374 -16.06 2.07 7.17
C ASP A 374 -16.20 3.08 6.02
N ILE A 375 -15.56 2.86 4.86
CA ILE A 375 -15.60 3.81 3.73
C ILE A 375 -16.06 3.15 2.43
N LYS A 376 -17.33 3.38 2.06
CA LYS A 376 -17.91 2.94 0.79
C LYS A 376 -17.34 3.73 -0.40
N GLY A 377 -16.28 3.20 -1.04
CA GLY A 377 -15.97 3.40 -2.47
C GLY A 377 -15.01 4.52 -2.89
N GLY A 378 -14.53 4.43 -4.13
CA GLY A 378 -13.51 5.30 -4.75
C GLY A 378 -14.01 6.70 -5.17
N ASN A 379 -13.39 7.31 -6.19
CA ASN A 379 -13.73 8.66 -6.62
C ASN A 379 -15.13 8.74 -7.29
N PRO A 380 -16.12 9.45 -6.68
CA PRO A 380 -17.46 9.57 -7.27
C PRO A 380 -17.50 10.40 -8.56
N ASN A 381 -16.46 11.20 -8.83
CA ASN A 381 -16.35 12.05 -10.01
C ASN A 381 -15.49 11.40 -11.13
N CYS A 382 -15.12 10.13 -10.98
CA CYS A 382 -14.36 9.39 -11.98
C CYS A 382 -15.12 9.25 -13.31
N LEU A 383 -14.43 9.46 -14.43
CA LEU A 383 -14.94 9.35 -15.79
C LEU A 383 -14.66 7.96 -16.37
N LEU A 384 -15.67 7.29 -16.92
CA LEU A 384 -15.51 6.00 -17.61
C LEU A 384 -15.65 6.21 -19.13
N TYR A 385 -14.55 6.06 -19.86
CA TYR A 385 -14.51 6.11 -21.31
C TYR A 385 -14.68 4.70 -21.87
N LEU A 386 -15.78 4.48 -22.57
CA LEU A 386 -16.09 3.23 -23.27
C LEU A 386 -15.76 3.38 -24.75
N LYS A 387 -15.03 2.39 -25.26
CA LYS A 387 -14.75 2.26 -26.70
C LYS A 387 -15.81 1.42 -27.42
N ASP A 388 -16.38 0.43 -26.75
CA ASP A 388 -17.37 -0.50 -27.30
C ASP A 388 -18.76 -0.23 -26.72
N GLU A 389 -19.73 0.07 -27.60
CA GLU A 389 -21.13 0.35 -27.26
C GLU A 389 -21.88 -0.86 -26.70
N THR A 390 -21.35 -2.07 -26.90
CA THR A 390 -21.95 -3.32 -26.41
C THR A 390 -21.53 -3.65 -24.97
N THR A 391 -20.59 -2.89 -24.41
CA THR A 391 -20.08 -3.08 -23.04
C THR A 391 -21.21 -3.06 -22.03
N GLN A 392 -21.39 -4.17 -21.31
CA GLN A 392 -22.36 -4.25 -20.21
C GLN A 392 -21.80 -3.56 -18.96
N ILE A 393 -22.64 -2.82 -18.24
CA ILE A 393 -22.24 -2.12 -17.01
C ILE A 393 -22.99 -2.75 -15.83
N SER A 394 -22.28 -3.47 -14.97
CA SER A 394 -22.87 -4.08 -13.77
C SER A 394 -23.14 -3.06 -12.67
N ASP A 395 -22.33 -2.00 -12.57
CA ASP A 395 -22.51 -0.94 -11.59
C ASP A 395 -23.63 0.03 -11.99
N LYS A 396 -24.84 -0.24 -11.49
CA LYS A 396 -26.03 0.60 -11.75
C LYS A 396 -25.93 2.02 -11.19
N ASN A 397 -25.00 2.25 -10.26
CA ASN A 397 -24.81 3.55 -9.63
C ASN A 397 -23.79 4.42 -10.38
N TRP A 398 -22.99 3.85 -11.28
CA TRP A 398 -22.04 4.61 -12.07
C TRP A 398 -22.77 5.51 -13.08
N LYS A 399 -22.55 6.83 -12.99
CA LYS A 399 -23.25 7.83 -13.83
C LYS A 399 -22.39 8.49 -14.89
N ASN A 400 -21.08 8.51 -14.71
CA ASN A 400 -20.16 9.29 -15.53
C ASN A 400 -19.58 8.44 -16.66
N ILE A 401 -20.42 8.10 -17.64
CA ILE A 401 -20.10 7.20 -18.75
C ILE A 401 -20.01 8.02 -20.03
N ILE A 402 -18.89 7.88 -20.73
CA ILE A 402 -18.60 8.51 -22.01
C ILE A 402 -18.46 7.41 -23.05
N LEU A 403 -19.39 7.33 -24.00
CA LEU A 403 -19.35 6.41 -25.12
C LEU A 403 -19.03 7.20 -26.39
N ASN A 404 -17.95 6.85 -27.09
CA ASN A 404 -17.55 7.53 -28.33
C ASN A 404 -17.49 9.06 -28.19
N ASN A 405 -16.88 9.55 -27.10
CA ASN A 405 -16.79 10.97 -26.73
C ASN A 405 -18.13 11.68 -26.49
N VAL A 406 -19.21 10.94 -26.24
CA VAL A 406 -20.52 11.49 -25.86
C VAL A 406 -21.02 10.83 -24.58
N ALA A 407 -21.42 11.63 -23.60
CA ALA A 407 -22.09 11.20 -22.39
C ALA A 407 -23.56 11.61 -22.44
N SER A 408 -24.47 10.68 -22.17
CA SER A 408 -25.90 11.02 -22.00
C SER A 408 -26.11 11.89 -20.77
N GLN A 409 -25.32 11.67 -19.71
CA GLN A 409 -25.27 12.49 -18.51
C GLN A 409 -23.89 12.41 -17.85
N ILE A 410 -23.53 13.47 -17.13
CA ILE A 410 -22.44 13.49 -16.14
C ILE A 410 -23.00 14.05 -14.83
N VAL A 411 -22.76 13.34 -13.73
CA VAL A 411 -23.22 13.71 -12.39
C VAL A 411 -22.00 13.90 -11.50
N LEU A 412 -21.65 15.15 -11.26
CA LEU A 412 -20.61 15.56 -10.34
C LEU A 412 -21.20 15.74 -8.94
N THR A 413 -20.45 15.32 -7.93
CA THR A 413 -20.87 15.44 -6.52
C THR A 413 -19.85 16.21 -5.69
N SER A 414 -20.34 16.83 -4.63
CA SER A 414 -19.52 17.39 -3.56
C SER A 414 -18.96 16.27 -2.67
N GLY A 415 -17.79 16.48 -2.06
CA GLY A 415 -17.13 15.50 -1.20
C GLY A 415 -15.66 15.28 -1.54
N ARG A 416 -15.10 14.11 -1.20
CA ARG A 416 -13.67 13.77 -1.40
C ARG A 416 -13.34 13.18 -2.79
N GLY A 417 -13.99 13.66 -3.85
CA GLY A 417 -13.78 13.16 -5.22
C GLY A 417 -13.19 14.22 -6.14
N ASP A 418 -11.93 14.10 -6.50
CA ASP A 418 -11.28 15.03 -7.42
C ASP A 418 -11.84 14.89 -8.85
N PHE A 419 -11.79 15.95 -9.63
CA PHE A 419 -12.19 15.94 -11.03
C PHE A 419 -11.03 16.32 -11.94
N TYR A 420 -10.72 15.42 -12.87
CA TYR A 420 -9.79 15.66 -13.96
C TYR A 420 -10.32 14.98 -15.22
N CYS A 421 -10.49 15.77 -16.27
CA CYS A 421 -10.91 15.34 -17.60
C CYS A 421 -9.64 15.14 -18.46
N PRO A 422 -9.19 13.90 -18.70
CA PRO A 422 -7.99 13.65 -19.51
C PRO A 422 -8.24 13.79 -21.02
N GLN A 423 -9.50 13.67 -21.45
CA GLN A 423 -9.90 13.65 -22.85
C GLN A 423 -11.24 14.36 -23.01
N GLU A 424 -11.30 15.31 -23.94
CA GLU A 424 -12.50 16.06 -24.26
C GLU A 424 -13.66 15.15 -24.66
N PHE A 425 -14.87 15.49 -24.22
CA PHE A 425 -16.10 14.83 -24.64
C PHE A 425 -17.28 15.81 -24.59
N LYS A 426 -18.43 15.37 -25.12
CA LYS A 426 -19.68 16.12 -25.06
C LYS A 426 -20.66 15.47 -24.08
N ALA A 427 -21.24 16.23 -23.16
CA ALA A 427 -22.31 15.76 -22.28
C ALA A 427 -23.66 16.32 -22.75
N LEU A 428 -24.69 15.48 -22.97
CA LEU A 428 -26.04 15.99 -23.25
C LEU A 428 -26.63 16.69 -22.03
N ARG A 429 -26.29 16.19 -20.84
CA ARG A 429 -26.59 16.78 -19.54
C ARG A 429 -25.37 16.69 -18.63
N ILE A 430 -25.08 17.74 -17.90
CA ILE A 430 -24.10 17.71 -16.80
C ILE A 430 -24.68 18.43 -15.59
N SER A 431 -24.44 17.90 -14.40
CA SER A 431 -24.93 18.49 -13.16
C SER A 431 -23.92 18.37 -12.03
N TYR A 432 -23.94 19.34 -11.12
CA TYR A 432 -23.23 19.32 -9.85
C TYR A 432 -24.20 19.66 -8.71
N THR A 433 -24.23 18.82 -7.68
CA THR A 433 -25.10 19.02 -6.51
C THR A 433 -24.29 19.20 -5.23
N ARG A 434 -24.69 20.19 -4.43
CA ARG A 434 -24.12 20.43 -3.10
C ARG A 434 -25.17 20.91 -2.11
N ASP A 435 -24.88 20.71 -0.83
CA ASP A 435 -25.73 21.19 0.25
C ASP A 435 -25.51 22.69 0.48
N PHE A 436 -26.63 23.41 0.57
CA PHE A 436 -26.70 24.76 1.10
C PHE A 436 -27.36 24.67 2.48
N SER A 437 -26.74 25.27 3.48
CA SER A 437 -27.23 25.26 4.87
C SER A 437 -27.19 26.65 5.51
N ALA A 438 -26.82 27.66 4.73
CA ALA A 438 -26.38 28.92 5.25
C ALA A 438 -27.57 29.88 5.37
N LYS A 439 -27.81 30.35 6.61
CA LYS A 439 -28.80 31.39 6.89
C LYS A 439 -28.12 32.74 6.67
N THR A 440 -28.74 33.55 5.83
CA THR A 440 -28.49 34.98 5.75
C THR A 440 -29.34 35.65 6.83
N TYR A 441 -28.84 36.71 7.46
CA TYR A 441 -29.56 37.48 8.48
C TYR A 441 -29.88 38.88 7.94
N PRO A 442 -30.98 39.52 8.38
CA PRO A 442 -31.32 40.84 7.89
C PRO A 442 -30.18 41.83 8.17
N HIS A 443 -29.66 42.48 7.13
CA HIS A 443 -28.57 43.46 7.20
C HIS A 443 -27.19 42.91 7.61
N GLU A 444 -26.93 41.61 7.40
CA GLU A 444 -25.63 41.01 7.70
C GLU A 444 -25.05 40.24 6.51
N SER A 445 -23.72 40.25 6.39
CA SER A 445 -22.92 39.53 5.39
C SER A 445 -22.91 37.99 5.49
N ALA A 446 -23.97 37.30 5.89
CA ALA A 446 -23.93 35.85 6.11
C ALA A 446 -24.34 35.03 4.89
N GLY A 447 -24.13 33.71 4.91
CA GLY A 447 -24.83 32.81 4.01
C GLY A 447 -24.12 32.46 2.69
N TRP A 448 -22.88 32.88 2.47
CA TRP A 448 -22.21 32.72 1.19
C TRP A 448 -21.69 31.31 0.96
N LYS A 449 -21.64 30.90 -0.32
CA LYS A 449 -20.94 29.70 -0.80
C LYS A 449 -20.13 30.03 -2.04
N SER A 450 -19.01 29.34 -2.25
CA SER A 450 -18.19 29.51 -3.45
C SER A 450 -18.38 28.33 -4.41
N ILE A 451 -18.32 28.59 -5.71
CA ILE A 451 -18.39 27.54 -6.74
C ILE A 451 -17.35 27.75 -7.84
N SER A 452 -16.92 26.66 -8.47
CA SER A 452 -16.09 26.63 -9.68
C SER A 452 -16.40 25.33 -10.42
N LEU A 453 -17.01 25.40 -11.61
CA LEU A 453 -17.56 24.21 -12.30
C LEU A 453 -16.94 24.02 -13.69
N PRO A 454 -16.76 22.77 -14.17
CA PRO A 454 -16.15 22.49 -15.48
C PRO A 454 -17.08 22.76 -16.67
N PHE A 455 -18.26 23.33 -16.44
CA PHE A 455 -19.28 23.63 -17.44
C PHE A 455 -19.97 24.95 -17.13
N ALA A 456 -20.48 25.62 -18.16
CA ALA A 456 -21.34 26.79 -18.00
C ALA A 456 -22.72 26.34 -17.54
N VAL A 457 -23.26 26.95 -16.48
CA VAL A 457 -24.55 26.55 -15.89
C VAL A 457 -25.69 27.25 -16.61
N THR A 458 -26.71 26.50 -17.03
CA THR A 458 -27.93 27.06 -17.63
C THR A 458 -29.13 26.98 -16.70
N ARG A 459 -29.09 26.15 -15.65
CA ARG A 459 -30.17 25.99 -14.69
C ARG A 459 -29.66 25.74 -13.27
N VAL A 460 -30.29 26.35 -12.29
CA VAL A 460 -30.05 26.09 -10.87
C VAL A 460 -31.38 25.73 -10.21
N GLU A 461 -31.44 24.57 -9.57
CA GLU A 461 -32.67 24.05 -8.95
C GLU A 461 -32.37 23.57 -7.54
N HIS A 462 -33.29 23.83 -6.62
CA HIS A 462 -33.24 23.25 -5.28
C HIS A 462 -34.05 21.95 -5.23
N GLU A 463 -33.73 21.04 -4.30
CA GLU A 463 -34.30 19.68 -4.26
C GLU A 463 -35.83 19.58 -4.12
N ASP A 464 -36.50 20.66 -3.73
CA ASP A 464 -37.98 20.75 -3.74
C ASP A 464 -38.57 21.23 -5.07
N GLY A 465 -37.75 21.37 -6.11
CA GLY A 465 -38.16 21.71 -7.47
C GLY A 465 -38.21 23.21 -7.77
N ARG A 466 -37.97 24.09 -6.79
CA ARG A 466 -37.94 25.54 -7.08
C ARG A 466 -36.71 25.91 -7.91
N VAL A 467 -36.90 26.80 -8.88
CA VAL A 467 -35.82 27.34 -9.70
C VAL A 467 -35.17 28.51 -8.98
N LEU A 468 -33.84 28.54 -8.98
CA LEU A 468 -33.01 29.62 -8.46
C LEU A 468 -32.33 30.32 -9.63
N ALA A 469 -32.16 31.63 -9.57
CA ALA A 469 -31.40 32.34 -10.59
C ALA A 469 -30.66 33.58 -10.05
N PRO A 470 -29.56 34.00 -10.69
CA PRO A 470 -28.94 35.27 -10.35
C PRO A 470 -29.92 36.44 -10.51
N PHE A 471 -29.78 37.47 -9.68
CA PHE A 471 -30.49 38.75 -9.91
C PHE A 471 -30.25 39.25 -11.35
N ASN A 472 -31.31 39.80 -11.96
CA ASN A 472 -31.28 40.35 -13.32
C ASN A 472 -30.92 39.33 -14.44
N SER A 473 -31.00 38.02 -14.17
CA SER A 473 -30.79 36.97 -15.18
C SER A 473 -31.94 36.81 -16.17
N GLY A 474 -33.12 37.40 -15.89
CA GLY A 474 -34.30 37.29 -16.75
C GLY A 474 -35.10 35.99 -16.59
N VAL A 475 -34.75 35.13 -15.61
CA VAL A 475 -35.48 33.89 -15.34
C VAL A 475 -36.74 34.19 -14.51
N GLU A 476 -37.90 34.20 -15.16
CA GLU A 476 -39.19 34.47 -14.52
C GLU A 476 -39.55 33.42 -13.45
N GLY A 477 -40.20 33.87 -12.36
CA GLY A 477 -40.65 32.99 -11.28
C GLY A 477 -39.54 32.35 -10.44
N SER A 478 -38.27 32.65 -10.73
CA SER A 478 -37.14 32.14 -9.96
C SER A 478 -36.99 32.85 -8.61
N LYS A 479 -36.44 32.12 -7.64
CA LYS A 479 -35.98 32.71 -6.39
C LYS A 479 -34.58 33.29 -6.63
N PRO A 480 -34.39 34.61 -6.48
CA PRO A 480 -33.15 35.26 -6.88
C PRO A 480 -32.03 35.05 -5.85
N PHE A 481 -30.79 35.04 -6.33
CA PHE A 481 -29.58 35.08 -5.52
C PHE A 481 -28.53 36.05 -6.11
N TRP A 482 -27.62 36.54 -5.28
CA TRP A 482 -26.44 37.28 -5.77
C TRP A 482 -25.39 36.29 -6.25
N LEU A 483 -24.92 36.50 -7.47
CA LEU A 483 -23.77 35.80 -8.05
C LEU A 483 -22.67 36.83 -8.27
N ARG A 484 -21.49 36.60 -7.70
CA ARG A 484 -20.39 37.55 -7.73
C ARG A 484 -19.11 36.94 -8.26
N ARG A 485 -18.40 37.70 -9.09
CA ARG A 485 -17.05 37.41 -9.59
C ARG A 485 -16.05 38.39 -8.98
N LEU A 486 -14.79 37.97 -8.80
CA LEU A 486 -13.73 38.85 -8.34
C LEU A 486 -13.15 39.68 -9.51
N LYS A 487 -12.95 40.97 -9.27
CA LYS A 487 -12.24 41.92 -10.14
C LYS A 487 -11.22 42.72 -9.33
N ALA A 488 -10.39 43.50 -10.03
CA ALA A 488 -9.43 44.42 -9.41
C ALA A 488 -10.08 45.43 -8.44
N SER A 489 -11.36 45.77 -8.63
CA SER A 489 -12.12 46.67 -7.77
C SER A 489 -12.88 45.99 -6.63
N GLY A 490 -12.75 44.67 -6.46
CA GLY A 490 -13.53 43.87 -5.52
C GLY A 490 -14.51 42.93 -6.21
N PHE A 491 -15.64 42.65 -5.58
CA PHE A 491 -16.66 41.78 -6.17
C PHE A 491 -17.62 42.54 -7.08
N GLU A 492 -17.96 41.93 -8.21
CA GLU A 492 -18.94 42.42 -9.17
C GLU A 492 -20.09 41.42 -9.31
N ASP A 493 -21.32 41.93 -9.28
CA ASP A 493 -22.51 41.13 -9.56
C ASP A 493 -22.57 40.76 -11.05
N VAL A 494 -22.79 39.47 -11.32
CA VAL A 494 -22.90 38.90 -12.66
C VAL A 494 -24.17 38.06 -12.77
N THR A 495 -24.61 37.77 -14.00
CA THR A 495 -25.90 37.09 -14.24
C THR A 495 -25.76 35.66 -14.75
N THR A 496 -24.54 35.20 -15.05
CA THR A 496 -24.23 33.89 -15.64
C THR A 496 -23.06 33.22 -14.92
N ILE A 497 -23.08 31.88 -14.89
CA ILE A 497 -21.97 31.06 -14.36
C ILE A 497 -21.29 30.40 -15.55
N GLU A 498 -20.08 30.85 -15.87
CA GLU A 498 -19.25 30.32 -16.94
C GLU A 498 -18.39 29.14 -16.47
N ALA A 499 -18.00 28.29 -17.41
CA ALA A 499 -17.11 27.16 -17.11
C ALA A 499 -15.75 27.66 -16.58
N ASN A 500 -15.15 26.87 -15.70
CA ASN A 500 -13.84 27.06 -15.10
C ASN A 500 -13.66 28.36 -14.31
N THR A 501 -14.71 29.16 -14.11
CA THR A 501 -14.60 30.47 -13.46
C THR A 501 -15.02 30.36 -11.99
N PRO A 502 -14.25 30.95 -11.06
CA PRO A 502 -14.62 30.94 -9.66
C PRO A 502 -15.64 32.03 -9.32
N TYR A 503 -16.67 31.67 -8.56
CA TYR A 503 -17.73 32.59 -8.13
C TYR A 503 -18.03 32.46 -6.64
N VAL A 504 -18.68 33.49 -6.11
CA VAL A 504 -19.35 33.47 -4.80
C VAL A 504 -20.84 33.69 -4.98
N ILE A 505 -21.64 32.89 -4.30
CA ILE A 505 -23.10 32.91 -4.29
C ILE A 505 -23.59 33.34 -2.91
N ALA A 506 -24.56 34.24 -2.86
CA ALA A 506 -25.29 34.58 -1.64
C ALA A 506 -26.79 34.68 -1.87
N MET A 507 -27.56 34.23 -0.89
CA MET A 507 -29.01 34.46 -0.87
C MET A 507 -29.30 35.88 -0.36
N PRO A 508 -30.38 36.52 -0.83
CA PRO A 508 -30.73 37.84 -0.34
C PRO A 508 -31.41 37.77 1.01
N ASN A 509 -30.98 38.62 1.96
CA ASN A 509 -31.77 38.91 3.15
C ASN A 509 -31.61 40.36 3.61
N ASN A 510 -32.70 41.11 3.50
CA ASN A 510 -32.81 42.52 3.88
C ASN A 510 -34.30 42.89 3.96
N GLU A 511 -34.62 44.18 4.18
CA GLU A 511 -36.00 44.67 4.26
C GLU A 511 -36.89 44.25 3.06
N ARG A 512 -36.30 44.02 1.89
CA ARG A 512 -37.01 43.58 0.68
C ARG A 512 -37.09 42.07 0.52
N TYR A 513 -36.16 41.32 1.11
CA TYR A 513 -36.06 39.87 0.97
C TYR A 513 -36.01 39.25 2.37
N ALA A 514 -37.14 38.73 2.85
CA ALA A 514 -37.23 38.20 4.21
C ALA A 514 -36.46 36.87 4.36
N ALA A 515 -36.36 36.37 5.59
CA ALA A 515 -35.64 35.12 5.92
C ALA A 515 -36.13 33.88 5.13
N GLU A 516 -37.35 33.90 4.57
CA GLU A 516 -37.85 32.88 3.65
C GLU A 516 -37.03 32.77 2.34
N TYR A 517 -36.22 33.79 2.01
CA TYR A 517 -35.31 33.78 0.88
C TYR A 517 -34.05 32.93 1.11
N ASN A 518 -33.79 32.54 2.36
CA ASN A 518 -32.77 31.55 2.69
C ASN A 518 -32.98 30.23 1.96
N ILE A 519 -31.88 29.51 1.75
CA ILE A 519 -31.89 28.19 1.12
C ILE A 519 -31.17 27.22 2.03
N SER A 520 -31.90 26.16 2.38
CA SER A 520 -31.39 25.03 3.12
C SER A 520 -31.82 23.77 2.40
N GLY A 521 -30.87 22.91 2.06
CA GLY A 521 -31.09 21.71 1.26
C GLY A 521 -30.12 21.60 0.09
N LYS A 522 -30.32 20.59 -0.75
CA LYS A 522 -29.50 20.35 -1.94
C LYS A 522 -29.83 21.33 -3.05
N VAL A 523 -28.80 21.94 -3.62
CA VAL A 523 -28.89 22.77 -4.82
C VAL A 523 -28.09 22.12 -5.94
N THR A 524 -28.74 21.96 -7.09
CA THR A 524 -28.17 21.38 -8.31
C THR A 524 -27.96 22.46 -9.35
N PHE A 525 -26.71 22.59 -9.80
CA PHE A 525 -26.31 23.39 -10.94
C PHE A 525 -26.24 22.45 -12.15
N SER A 526 -26.92 22.77 -13.24
CA SER A 526 -26.94 21.90 -14.41
C SER A 526 -26.87 22.67 -15.73
N ALA A 527 -26.46 21.95 -16.76
CA ALA A 527 -26.61 22.36 -18.14
C ALA A 527 -27.14 21.19 -18.96
N GLU A 528 -27.98 21.51 -19.95
CA GLU A 528 -28.56 20.55 -20.88
C GLU A 528 -28.51 21.11 -22.31
N ASN A 529 -28.03 20.31 -23.25
CA ASN A 529 -28.09 20.58 -24.69
C ASN A 529 -28.15 19.24 -25.44
N TYR A 530 -29.36 18.76 -25.70
CA TYR A 530 -29.59 17.46 -26.35
C TYR A 530 -29.27 17.46 -27.86
N SER A 531 -29.16 18.64 -28.49
CA SER A 531 -28.88 18.75 -29.94
C SER A 531 -27.39 18.78 -30.24
N GLU A 532 -26.60 19.57 -29.51
CA GLU A 532 -25.17 19.76 -29.81
C GLU A 532 -24.23 19.15 -28.76
N GLY A 533 -24.75 18.85 -27.57
CA GLY A 533 -23.97 18.49 -26.39
C GLY A 533 -23.23 19.67 -25.77
N ILE A 534 -22.87 19.55 -24.51
CA ILE A 534 -22.05 20.50 -23.75
C ILE A 534 -20.62 19.99 -23.81
N THR A 535 -19.73 20.79 -24.38
CA THR A 535 -18.32 20.42 -24.49
C THR A 535 -17.67 20.50 -23.11
N ILE A 536 -17.11 19.38 -22.65
CA ILE A 536 -16.28 19.30 -21.46
C ILE A 536 -14.83 19.16 -21.95
N PRO A 537 -14.04 20.24 -21.92
CA PRO A 537 -12.68 20.20 -22.43
C PRO A 537 -11.78 19.35 -21.53
N VAL A 538 -10.60 19.00 -22.04
CA VAL A 538 -9.49 18.52 -21.19
C VAL A 538 -9.28 19.53 -20.06
N THR A 539 -9.15 19.06 -18.82
CA THR A 539 -9.05 19.95 -17.66
C THR A 539 -7.86 20.89 -17.85
N PRO A 540 -8.09 22.21 -17.96
CA PRO A 540 -7.01 23.16 -18.19
C PRO A 540 -6.24 23.42 -16.89
N ALA A 541 -5.16 24.19 -16.98
CA ALA A 541 -4.67 24.92 -15.82
C ALA A 541 -5.81 25.80 -15.29
N LEU A 542 -6.22 25.57 -14.04
CA LEU A 542 -7.40 26.23 -13.48
C LEU A 542 -7.13 27.73 -13.31
N PRO A 543 -8.03 28.60 -13.83
CA PRO A 543 -7.80 30.02 -13.81
C PRO A 543 -7.91 30.59 -12.40
N GLN A 544 -7.37 31.79 -12.26
CA GLN A 544 -7.40 32.56 -11.03
C GLN A 544 -7.86 33.95 -11.40
N ASP A 545 -8.93 34.40 -10.76
CA ASP A 545 -9.39 35.77 -10.91
C ASP A 545 -8.55 36.67 -10.02
N GLU A 546 -7.95 37.68 -10.64
CA GLU A 546 -6.96 38.53 -10.00
C GLU A 546 -7.62 39.76 -9.36
N GLY A 547 -7.52 39.85 -8.03
CA GLY A 547 -7.77 41.06 -7.26
C GLY A 547 -6.48 41.84 -6.98
N PRO A 548 -6.56 43.03 -6.35
CA PRO A 548 -5.39 43.85 -6.07
C PRO A 548 -4.51 43.24 -4.97
N LYS A 549 -5.11 42.55 -3.99
CA LYS A 549 -4.43 41.99 -2.81
C LYS A 549 -4.45 40.45 -2.74
N PHE A 550 -5.43 39.82 -3.38
CA PHE A 550 -5.62 38.38 -3.37
C PHE A 550 -6.11 37.91 -4.72
N ARG A 551 -6.18 36.59 -4.88
CA ARG A 551 -6.75 35.94 -6.04
C ARG A 551 -7.80 34.91 -5.61
N LEU A 552 -8.90 34.85 -6.35
CA LEU A 552 -9.91 33.81 -6.17
C LEU A 552 -9.60 32.69 -7.16
N CYS A 553 -9.40 31.48 -6.66
CA CYS A 553 -8.88 30.36 -7.41
C CYS A 553 -9.97 29.33 -7.70
N ALA A 554 -10.10 28.92 -8.96
CA ALA A 554 -10.85 27.73 -9.32
C ALA A 554 -10.21 26.47 -8.72
N ASN A 555 -11.02 25.45 -8.44
CA ASN A 555 -10.56 24.23 -7.79
C ASN A 555 -11.42 23.02 -8.15
N TYR A 556 -10.79 21.94 -8.61
CA TYR A 556 -11.43 20.65 -8.88
C TYR A 556 -10.87 19.52 -8.00
N GLN A 557 -10.04 19.86 -7.02
CA GLN A 557 -9.34 18.89 -6.18
C GLN A 557 -9.58 19.16 -4.71
N TYR A 558 -9.49 18.14 -3.88
CA TYR A 558 -9.41 18.30 -2.45
C TYR A 558 -8.11 19.02 -2.08
N LYS A 559 -8.20 20.17 -1.42
CA LYS A 559 -7.03 20.91 -0.92
C LYS A 559 -7.03 20.93 0.58
N ASP A 560 -6.01 20.32 1.18
CA ASP A 560 -5.80 20.35 2.61
C ASP A 560 -5.74 21.78 3.15
N LYS A 561 -6.20 21.92 4.39
CA LYS A 561 -6.14 23.18 5.12
C LYS A 561 -4.69 23.62 5.29
N SER A 562 -4.39 24.85 4.92
CA SER A 562 -3.06 25.44 5.05
C SER A 562 -3.16 26.94 5.27
N VAL A 563 -2.06 27.59 5.65
CA VAL A 563 -1.97 29.05 5.77
C VAL A 563 -2.16 29.78 4.44
N SER A 564 -2.06 29.07 3.31
CA SER A 564 -2.23 29.62 1.96
C SER A 564 -3.59 29.35 1.34
N VAL A 565 -4.45 28.55 1.99
CA VAL A 565 -5.77 28.17 1.49
C VAL A 565 -6.84 28.76 2.39
N TYR A 566 -7.55 29.75 1.87
CA TYR A 566 -8.65 30.41 2.57
C TYR A 566 -9.98 29.97 1.99
N VAL A 567 -10.89 29.49 2.83
CA VAL A 567 -12.19 28.95 2.40
C VAL A 567 -13.29 29.61 3.21
N LEU A 568 -14.47 29.78 2.61
CA LEU A 568 -15.64 30.29 3.34
C LEU A 568 -15.93 29.40 4.55
N ASN A 569 -16.05 30.04 5.71
CA ASN A 569 -16.42 29.41 6.97
C ASN A 569 -17.77 28.70 6.83
N ASP A 570 -17.89 27.50 7.39
CA ASP A 570 -19.11 26.68 7.26
C ASP A 570 -19.96 26.68 8.53
N LYS A 571 -19.50 27.34 9.60
CA LYS A 571 -20.14 27.43 10.91
C LYS A 571 -20.11 28.85 11.44
N ASP A 572 -21.08 29.15 12.30
CA ASP A 572 -21.09 30.36 13.11
C ASP A 572 -19.97 30.27 14.16
N SER A 573 -19.25 31.36 14.36
CA SER A 573 -18.33 31.59 15.47
C SER A 573 -18.90 32.66 16.40
N ARG A 574 -18.15 33.05 17.44
CA ARG A 574 -18.57 34.18 18.31
C ARG A 574 -18.64 35.51 17.56
N ASP A 575 -17.85 35.65 16.50
CA ASP A 575 -17.60 36.92 15.84
C ASP A 575 -18.15 36.95 14.40
N TYR A 576 -18.40 35.78 13.78
CA TYR A 576 -18.79 35.67 12.37
C TYR A 576 -19.86 34.62 12.12
N HIS A 577 -20.79 34.93 11.23
CA HIS A 577 -21.79 33.98 10.75
C HIS A 577 -21.22 33.06 9.66
N ALA A 578 -21.77 31.85 9.53
CA ALA A 578 -21.41 30.90 8.48
C ALA A 578 -21.51 31.53 7.09
N GLY A 579 -20.46 31.35 6.30
CA GLY A 579 -20.33 31.89 4.95
C GLY A 579 -20.02 33.39 4.88
N SER A 580 -19.72 34.09 5.97
CA SER A 580 -19.44 35.54 5.93
C SER A 580 -17.98 35.91 5.70
N VAL A 581 -17.08 34.94 5.87
CA VAL A 581 -15.64 35.17 5.91
C VAL A 581 -14.87 34.02 5.30
N PHE A 582 -13.84 34.33 4.50
CA PHE A 582 -12.82 33.36 4.10
C PHE A 582 -11.76 33.26 5.21
N GLU A 583 -11.63 32.06 5.79
CA GLU A 583 -10.72 31.75 6.89
C GLU A 583 -9.64 30.79 6.41
N HIS A 584 -8.39 30.99 6.82
CA HIS A 584 -7.33 30.02 6.60
C HIS A 584 -7.37 28.95 7.68
N SER A 585 -6.84 27.76 7.37
CA SER A 585 -6.59 26.70 8.36
C SER A 585 -7.83 26.13 9.11
N GLU A 586 -9.04 26.59 8.86
CA GLU A 586 -10.27 26.08 9.49
C GLU A 586 -10.74 24.77 8.86
N ARG A 587 -10.85 24.73 7.52
CA ARG A 587 -11.24 23.54 6.77
C ARG A 587 -10.54 23.43 5.42
N ALA A 588 -10.56 22.22 4.86
CA ALA A 588 -10.12 21.96 3.50
C ALA A 588 -11.06 22.61 2.48
N ALA A 589 -10.52 22.98 1.31
CA ALA A 589 -11.34 23.34 0.15
C ALA A 589 -11.77 22.06 -0.57
N LEU A 590 -13.07 21.88 -0.74
CA LEU A 590 -13.60 20.72 -1.46
C LEU A 590 -13.53 20.96 -2.98
N PRO A 591 -13.50 19.88 -3.80
CA PRO A 591 -13.70 19.97 -5.24
C PRO A 591 -14.92 20.81 -5.58
N PHE A 592 -14.76 21.66 -6.60
CA PHE A 592 -15.75 22.60 -7.10
C PHE A 592 -16.07 23.79 -6.18
N GLU A 593 -15.36 23.97 -5.06
CA GLU A 593 -15.38 25.21 -4.27
C GLU A 593 -14.25 26.15 -4.70
N ALA A 594 -14.54 27.41 -4.97
CA ALA A 594 -13.46 28.39 -5.12
C ALA A 594 -12.83 28.71 -3.75
N TYR A 595 -11.52 28.91 -3.72
CA TYR A 595 -10.77 29.31 -2.52
C TYR A 595 -9.96 30.58 -2.79
N VAL A 596 -9.61 31.31 -1.74
CA VAL A 596 -8.78 32.50 -1.84
C VAL A 596 -7.32 32.15 -1.53
N ALA A 597 -6.42 32.74 -2.31
CA ALA A 597 -4.98 32.75 -2.04
C ALA A 597 -4.48 34.19 -2.00
N ASN A 598 -3.63 34.51 -1.03
CA ASN A 598 -3.04 35.85 -0.88
C ASN A 598 -1.90 36.07 -1.89
N LYS A 599 -1.66 37.33 -2.29
CA LYS A 599 -0.51 37.73 -3.12
C LYS A 599 0.72 38.19 -2.32
N VAL A 600 0.57 38.48 -1.02
CA VAL A 600 1.65 39.09 -0.23
C VAL A 600 2.62 38.02 0.28
N ALA A 601 3.91 38.22 0.03
CA ALA A 601 5.01 37.31 0.35
C ALA A 601 5.54 37.37 1.80
N SER A 602 4.88 38.08 2.73
CA SER A 602 5.36 38.24 4.11
C SER A 602 4.55 37.41 5.11
N ALA A 603 5.25 36.82 6.08
CA ALA A 603 4.81 35.91 7.15
C ALA A 603 3.70 36.41 8.12
N ALA A 604 2.90 37.39 7.72
CA ALA A 604 1.68 37.82 8.41
C ALA A 604 0.53 37.76 7.39
N ALA A 605 0.06 36.55 7.10
CA ALA A 605 -1.15 36.38 6.30
C ALA A 605 -2.32 36.95 7.13
N PRO A 606 -3.18 37.85 6.58
CA PRO A 606 -4.31 38.37 7.33
C PRO A 606 -5.24 37.22 7.70
N ALA A 607 -5.79 37.26 8.91
CA ALA A 607 -6.49 36.11 9.50
C ALA A 607 -7.79 35.77 8.75
N MET A 608 -8.43 36.77 8.12
CA MET A 608 -9.81 36.68 7.64
C MET A 608 -10.09 37.66 6.47
N TYR A 609 -10.95 37.28 5.51
CA TYR A 609 -11.50 38.19 4.49
C TYR A 609 -13.04 38.17 4.51
N ALA A 610 -13.67 39.30 4.85
CA ALA A 610 -15.14 39.42 4.92
C ALA A 610 -15.77 39.72 3.54
N THR A 611 -17.01 39.27 3.33
CA THR A 611 -17.73 39.40 2.04
C THR A 611 -18.69 40.61 1.90
N GLY A 612 -18.87 41.44 2.94
CA GLY A 612 -19.64 42.71 2.90
C GLY A 612 -21.17 42.55 2.73
N GLY A 613 -21.99 43.27 3.51
CA GLY A 613 -23.39 42.86 3.77
C GLY A 613 -24.44 43.94 3.62
N ASN A 614 -24.11 45.03 2.93
CA ASN A 614 -25.06 46.01 2.45
C ASN A 614 -24.99 46.11 0.92
N SER A 615 -26.06 46.53 0.26
CA SER A 615 -26.09 46.73 -1.21
C SER A 615 -25.07 47.76 -1.73
N GLN A 616 -24.38 48.47 -0.81
CA GLN A 616 -23.30 49.42 -1.11
C GLN A 616 -21.88 48.88 -0.80
N THR A 617 -21.71 47.74 -0.10
CA THR A 617 -20.37 47.23 0.25
C THR A 617 -19.85 46.27 -0.82
N LYS A 618 -19.23 46.86 -1.85
CA LYS A 618 -18.38 46.18 -2.85
C LYS A 618 -16.90 46.08 -2.41
N GLY A 619 -16.61 46.37 -1.14
CA GLY A 619 -15.25 46.65 -0.64
C GLY A 619 -14.45 45.42 -0.20
N LEU A 620 -13.16 45.43 -0.50
CA LEU A 620 -12.14 44.47 -0.06
C LEU A 620 -11.49 44.99 1.24
N HIS A 621 -11.53 44.24 2.34
CA HIS A 621 -10.86 44.62 3.59
C HIS A 621 -9.85 43.54 4.02
N GLU A 622 -8.64 43.96 4.41
CA GLU A 622 -7.69 43.12 5.14
C GLU A 622 -8.06 43.18 6.62
N VAL A 623 -8.42 42.05 7.22
CA VAL A 623 -8.68 42.00 8.66
C VAL A 623 -7.36 41.87 9.41
N GLY A 624 -6.90 42.99 9.98
CA GLY A 624 -5.73 43.11 10.86
C GLY A 624 -5.92 44.07 12.05
N SER A 625 -7.07 44.73 12.13
CA SER A 625 -7.58 45.43 13.32
C SER A 625 -9.07 45.12 13.37
N GLU A 626 -9.55 44.53 14.47
CA GLU A 626 -10.90 44.00 14.69
C GLU A 626 -11.98 44.59 13.74
N PRO A 627 -12.59 43.77 12.85
CA PRO A 627 -13.61 44.27 11.94
C PRO A 627 -14.85 44.67 12.76
N ASN A 628 -15.37 45.86 12.50
CA ASN A 628 -16.62 46.29 13.10
C ASN A 628 -17.77 45.60 12.37
N ILE A 629 -18.76 45.07 13.09
CA ILE A 629 -20.03 44.55 12.55
C ILE A 629 -20.69 45.53 11.53
N LYS A 630 -20.40 46.83 11.64
CA LYS A 630 -20.90 47.87 10.73
C LYS A 630 -20.18 47.98 9.38
N ASP A 631 -19.01 47.36 9.23
CA ASP A 631 -18.26 47.27 7.96
C ASP A 631 -18.66 46.00 7.15
N MET A 632 -19.41 45.11 7.79
CA MET A 632 -20.07 43.93 7.21
C MET A 632 -21.52 44.26 6.82
#